data_AF-A0A2I0JMK9-F1
#
_entry.id   AF-A0A2I0JMK9-F1
#
_cell.length_a   1.000
_cell.length_b   1.000
_cell.length_c   1.000
_cell.angle_alpha   90.00
_cell.angle_beta   90.00
_cell.angle_gamma   90.00
#
_symmetry.space_group_name_H-M   'P 1'
#
loop_
_entity.id
_entity.type
_entity.pdbx_description
1 polymer ?
#
loop_
_entity_poly.entity_id
_entity_poly.type
_entity_poly.pdbx_seq_one_letter_code
_entity_poly.pdbx_strand_id
1 'polypeptide(L)'
;MLKNTIHWRRMFQIDSLLNEDLGDDLEKVVFMHGHDREGHPVCYNVYGEFQNKELYEKTFGDEEKRTRFLRWRVQFLEGSIRKLDFSPGGVNTIFQVSDLKNSPGPGKRELRQATKQALQMLQDNYPEFVAKQVFINVPWWYLAFYVMINPFLTQRTKSKFVFASPAKSAETLFKYISPEQVPVQYGGLSVDYCDCDPEFTISDPATEMTVKPGTKQIVEIIIYEKCVIVWELRVVGWEVSYGAEFVPNTEGGYTIIIQKAKKIAPNDEPVLHGSFTVSELGKILLIVDNPTSKKKKLLYRFKVKPLCD
;
A
#
# COMPACT_ATOMS: atom_id res chain seq x y z
N MET A 1 6.10 17.85 29.22
CA MET A 1 5.66 16.79 28.28
C MET A 1 5.30 15.51 29.04
N LEU A 2 6.26 14.71 29.54
CA LEU A 2 5.97 13.41 30.15
C LEU A 2 4.93 13.41 31.29
N LYS A 3 5.01 14.35 32.24
CA LYS A 3 4.01 14.47 33.33
C LYS A 3 2.59 14.71 32.80
N ASN A 4 2.46 15.55 31.76
CA ASN A 4 1.18 15.85 31.13
C ASN A 4 0.65 14.62 30.40
N THR A 5 1.51 13.89 29.69
CA THR A 5 1.15 12.64 29.03
C THR A 5 0.67 11.59 30.03
N ILE A 6 1.37 11.39 31.16
CA ILE A 6 0.94 10.45 32.22
C ILE A 6 -0.42 10.85 32.79
N HIS A 7 -0.64 12.14 33.05
CA HIS A 7 -1.92 12.64 33.53
C HIS A 7 -3.03 12.41 32.49
N TRP A 8 -2.76 12.74 31.22
CA TRP A 8 -3.68 12.52 30.11
C TRP A 8 -4.04 11.05 29.95
N ARG A 9 -3.06 10.12 30.01
CA ARG A 9 -3.32 8.68 29.92
C ARG A 9 -4.30 8.19 30.98
N ARG A 10 -4.21 8.71 32.21
CA ARG A 10 -5.16 8.40 33.29
C ARG A 10 -6.55 8.98 33.00
N MET A 11 -6.62 10.24 32.60
CA MET A 11 -7.89 10.92 32.31
C MET A 11 -8.60 10.31 31.11
N PHE A 12 -7.86 9.89 30.08
CA PHE A 12 -8.40 9.25 28.88
C PHE A 12 -8.68 7.75 29.07
N GLN A 13 -8.23 7.19 30.20
CA GLN A 13 -8.41 5.78 30.58
C GLN A 13 -7.82 4.80 29.57
N ILE A 14 -6.57 5.03 29.16
CA ILE A 14 -5.91 4.27 28.07
C ILE A 14 -5.87 2.76 28.35
N ASP A 15 -5.64 2.35 29.59
CA ASP A 15 -5.48 0.94 29.92
C ASP A 15 -6.80 0.17 29.82
N SER A 16 -7.93 0.78 30.18
CA SER A 16 -9.26 0.17 29.98
C SER A 16 -9.73 0.30 28.53
N LEU A 17 -9.40 1.41 27.87
CA LEU A 17 -9.78 1.69 26.49
C LEU A 17 -9.40 0.56 25.53
N LEU A 18 -8.28 -0.13 25.75
CA LEU A 18 -7.86 -1.26 24.90
C LEU A 18 -8.87 -2.40 24.79
N ASN A 19 -9.69 -2.59 25.82
CA ASN A 19 -10.66 -3.68 25.89
C ASN A 19 -12.09 -3.21 25.62
N GLU A 20 -12.29 -1.92 25.34
CA GLU A 20 -13.61 -1.37 25.01
C GLU A 20 -14.04 -1.80 23.61
N ASP A 21 -15.29 -2.25 23.48
CA ASP A 21 -15.89 -2.46 22.16
C ASP A 21 -16.37 -1.11 21.60
N LEU A 22 -15.66 -0.63 20.58
CA LEU A 22 -15.97 0.62 19.90
C LEU A 22 -16.57 0.41 18.50
N GLY A 23 -16.74 -0.85 18.08
CA GLY A 23 -17.19 -1.26 16.74
C GLY A 23 -16.08 -1.41 15.70
N ASP A 24 -16.42 -2.03 14.58
CA ASP A 24 -15.56 -2.44 13.46
C ASP A 24 -15.78 -1.60 12.18
N ASP A 25 -16.68 -0.62 12.21
CA ASP A 25 -17.06 0.21 11.05
C ASP A 25 -15.90 0.99 10.38
N LEU A 26 -14.75 1.10 11.07
CA LEU A 26 -13.62 1.94 10.67
C LEU A 26 -12.40 1.14 10.17
N GLU A 27 -12.51 -0.18 10.04
CA GLU A 27 -11.43 -1.05 9.52
C GLU A 27 -10.98 -0.65 8.10
N LYS A 28 -11.93 -0.19 7.26
CA LYS A 28 -11.62 0.33 5.92
C LYS A 28 -10.97 1.72 5.95
N VAL A 29 -11.17 2.47 7.04
CA VAL A 29 -10.64 3.82 7.22
C VAL A 29 -9.18 3.75 7.69
N VAL A 30 -8.87 2.84 8.63
CA VAL A 30 -7.52 2.66 9.14
C VAL A 30 -7.23 1.19 9.35
N PHE A 31 -6.12 0.73 8.78
CA PHE A 31 -5.63 -0.63 8.93
C PHE A 31 -4.11 -0.71 8.87
N MET A 32 -3.53 -1.75 9.46
CA MET A 32 -2.12 -2.08 9.37
C MET A 32 -1.92 -3.11 8.27
N HIS A 33 -0.97 -2.90 7.36
CA HIS A 33 -0.69 -3.86 6.29
C HIS A 33 0.75 -3.78 5.80
N GLY A 34 1.49 -4.89 5.92
CA GLY A 34 2.87 -4.98 5.42
C GLY A 34 3.87 -4.12 6.21
N HIS A 35 5.12 -4.14 5.73
CA HIS A 35 6.25 -3.44 6.33
C HIS A 35 7.01 -2.63 5.28
N ASP A 36 7.57 -1.49 5.69
CA ASP A 36 8.51 -0.74 4.85
C ASP A 36 9.86 -1.46 4.75
N ARG A 37 10.74 -0.96 3.89
CA ARG A 37 12.09 -1.54 3.65
C ARG A 37 13.01 -1.48 4.87
N GLU A 38 12.68 -0.68 5.88
CA GLU A 38 13.40 -0.55 7.14
C GLU A 38 12.74 -1.40 8.26
N GLY A 39 11.68 -2.14 7.96
CA GLY A 39 10.98 -3.04 8.88
C GLY A 39 9.86 -2.37 9.68
N HIS A 40 9.56 -1.09 9.46
CA HIS A 40 8.46 -0.40 10.14
C HIS A 40 7.11 -0.96 9.67
N PRO A 41 6.19 -1.32 10.59
CA PRO A 41 4.86 -1.70 10.18
C PRO A 41 4.15 -0.50 9.53
N VAL A 42 3.40 -0.76 8.46
CA VAL A 42 2.76 0.29 7.66
C VAL A 42 1.29 0.46 8.07
N CYS A 43 0.92 1.68 8.47
CA CYS A 43 -0.45 2.06 8.79
C CYS A 43 -1.05 2.86 7.63
N TYR A 44 -2.16 2.40 7.08
CA TYR A 44 -2.93 3.09 6.05
C TYR A 44 -4.07 3.89 6.68
N ASN A 45 -4.32 5.10 6.14
CA ASN A 45 -5.41 5.98 6.55
C ASN A 45 -6.16 6.45 5.29
N VAL A 46 -7.37 5.97 5.10
CA VAL A 46 -8.16 6.15 3.87
C VAL A 46 -9.26 7.18 4.10
N TYR A 47 -8.93 8.45 3.86
CA TYR A 47 -9.87 9.55 4.12
C TYR A 47 -11.05 9.57 3.15
N GLY A 48 -10.93 8.92 1.99
CA GLY A 48 -11.98 8.78 1.00
C GLY A 48 -13.22 8.03 1.50
N GLU A 49 -13.08 7.13 2.47
CA GLU A 49 -14.20 6.40 3.07
C GLU A 49 -15.25 7.33 3.69
N PHE A 50 -14.83 8.50 4.18
CA PHE A 50 -15.72 9.53 4.72
C PHE A 50 -16.52 10.31 3.67
N GLN A 51 -16.47 9.89 2.40
CA GLN A 51 -17.50 10.25 1.41
C GLN A 51 -18.82 9.54 1.66
N ASN A 52 -18.80 8.34 2.24
CA ASN A 52 -20.01 7.66 2.66
C ASN A 52 -20.73 8.54 3.70
N LYS A 53 -21.93 9.01 3.35
CA LYS A 53 -22.71 9.94 4.17
C LYS A 53 -23.11 9.32 5.50
N GLU A 54 -23.47 8.04 5.49
CA GLU A 54 -23.87 7.30 6.68
C GLU A 54 -22.68 7.15 7.64
N LEU A 55 -21.54 6.70 7.12
CA LEU A 55 -20.31 6.60 7.93
C LEU A 55 -19.87 7.97 8.45
N TYR A 56 -19.92 9.01 7.62
CA TYR A 56 -19.59 10.37 8.01
C TYR A 56 -20.49 10.86 9.15
N GLU A 57 -21.81 10.69 9.03
CA GLU A 57 -22.77 11.13 10.04
C GLU A 57 -22.68 10.31 11.34
N LYS A 58 -22.40 9.01 11.22
CA LYS A 58 -22.15 8.10 12.35
C LYS A 58 -20.83 8.44 13.07
N THR A 59 -19.85 9.02 12.37
CA THR A 59 -18.52 9.34 12.92
C THR A 59 -18.41 10.78 13.42
N PHE A 60 -19.00 11.75 12.72
CA PHE A 60 -18.76 13.18 12.94
C PHE A 60 -20.01 14.02 13.21
N GLY A 61 -21.21 13.42 13.13
CA GLY A 61 -22.49 14.12 13.19
C GLY A 61 -22.70 14.99 14.44
N ASP A 62 -22.15 14.56 15.58
CA ASP A 62 -22.23 15.27 16.85
C ASP A 62 -20.93 15.12 17.66
N GLU A 63 -20.87 15.78 18.82
CA GLU A 63 -19.67 15.79 19.68
C GLU A 63 -19.38 14.43 20.31
N GLU A 64 -20.41 13.66 20.65
CA GLU A 64 -20.27 12.33 21.24
C GLU A 64 -19.65 11.36 20.23
N LYS A 65 -20.15 11.35 18.99
CA LYS A 65 -19.60 10.55 17.89
C LYS A 65 -18.16 10.94 17.56
N ARG A 66 -17.85 12.24 17.53
CA ARG A 66 -16.46 12.72 17.34
C ARG A 66 -15.55 12.24 18.47
N THR A 67 -16.02 12.30 19.71
CA THR A 67 -15.28 11.82 20.88
C THR A 67 -15.06 10.30 20.81
N ARG A 68 -16.09 9.55 20.43
CA ARG A 68 -16.01 8.10 20.19
C ARG A 68 -14.99 7.77 19.09
N PHE A 69 -15.00 8.50 17.97
CA PHE A 69 -13.99 8.36 16.92
C PHE A 69 -12.57 8.61 17.42
N LEU A 70 -12.36 9.67 18.22
CA LEU A 70 -11.06 9.95 18.82
C LEU A 70 -10.61 8.82 19.76
N ARG A 71 -11.51 8.28 20.58
CA ARG A 71 -11.24 7.12 21.45
C ARG A 71 -10.85 5.90 20.63
N TRP A 72 -11.61 5.58 19.58
CA TRP A 72 -11.31 4.48 18.66
C TRP A 72 -9.95 4.64 18.00
N ARG A 73 -9.63 5.84 17.52
CA ARG A 73 -8.34 6.12 16.88
C ARG A 73 -7.17 5.96 17.85
N VAL A 74 -7.34 6.39 19.10
CA VAL A 74 -6.35 6.20 20.16
C VAL A 74 -6.19 4.72 20.50
N GLN A 75 -7.29 3.99 20.63
CA GLN A 75 -7.29 2.55 20.88
C GLN A 75 -6.51 1.80 19.79
N PHE A 76 -6.79 2.08 18.51
CA PHE A 76 -6.07 1.50 17.38
C PHE A 76 -4.57 1.77 17.43
N LEU A 77 -4.19 3.03 17.71
CA LEU A 77 -2.78 3.44 17.79
C LEU A 77 -2.07 2.75 18.95
N GLU A 78 -2.70 2.72 20.13
CA GLU A 78 -2.19 2.06 21.33
C GLU A 78 -2.02 0.54 21.12
N GLY A 79 -2.97 -0.11 20.45
CA GLY A 79 -2.85 -1.51 20.04
C GLY A 79 -1.70 -1.74 19.07
N SER A 80 -1.48 -0.81 18.13
CA SER A 80 -0.36 -0.86 17.18
C SER A 80 1.00 -0.64 17.86
N ILE A 81 1.10 0.33 18.78
CA ILE A 81 2.33 0.66 19.52
C ILE A 81 2.79 -0.51 20.39
N ARG A 82 1.86 -1.28 20.98
CA ARG A 82 2.21 -2.46 21.80
C ARG A 82 2.85 -3.60 21.00
N LYS A 83 2.73 -3.59 19.68
CA LYS A 83 3.37 -4.56 18.78
C LYS A 83 4.78 -4.12 18.35
N LEU A 84 5.21 -2.92 18.72
CA LEU A 84 6.52 -2.39 18.40
C LEU A 84 7.59 -2.93 19.36
N ASP A 85 8.84 -2.96 18.90
CA ASP A 85 9.98 -3.40 19.68
C ASP A 85 10.80 -2.20 20.19
N PHE A 86 10.76 -1.97 21.50
CA PHE A 86 11.49 -0.90 22.17
C PHE A 86 12.86 -1.33 22.70
N SER A 87 13.30 -2.56 22.40
CA SER A 87 14.66 -3.00 22.71
C SER A 87 15.70 -2.21 21.89
N PRO A 88 16.97 -2.15 22.32
CA PRO A 88 18.01 -1.46 21.57
C PRO A 88 18.14 -2.00 20.13
N GLY A 89 17.88 -1.16 19.14
CA GLY A 89 17.88 -1.54 17.73
C GLY A 89 16.55 -2.10 17.20
N GLY A 90 15.54 -2.23 18.06
CA GLY A 90 14.19 -2.64 17.69
C GLY A 90 13.43 -1.56 16.90
N VAL A 91 12.46 -2.02 16.10
CA VAL A 91 11.57 -1.16 15.32
C VAL A 91 10.50 -0.58 16.24
N ASN A 92 10.64 0.71 16.58
CA ASN A 92 9.78 1.42 17.53
C ASN A 92 8.95 2.56 16.93
N THR A 93 8.85 2.61 15.61
CA THR A 93 8.05 3.61 14.89
C THR A 93 7.22 2.99 13.78
N ILE A 94 6.20 3.72 13.32
CA ILE A 94 5.22 3.29 12.33
C ILE A 94 5.41 4.12 11.05
N PHE A 95 5.38 3.45 9.90
CA PHE A 95 5.32 4.12 8.60
C PHE A 95 3.86 4.42 8.26
N GLN A 96 3.53 5.68 8.00
CA GLN A 96 2.15 6.12 7.79
C GLN A 96 1.89 6.43 6.32
N VAL A 97 0.85 5.80 5.75
CA VAL A 97 0.32 6.13 4.43
C VAL A 97 -1.05 6.79 4.62
N SER A 98 -1.22 7.99 4.07
CA SER A 98 -2.48 8.72 4.07
C SER A 98 -3.00 8.81 2.63
N ASP A 99 -4.09 8.10 2.33
CA ASP A 99 -4.77 8.20 1.05
C ASP A 99 -5.77 9.36 1.08
N LEU A 100 -5.48 10.37 0.25
CA LEU A 100 -6.30 11.57 0.09
C LEU A 100 -7.21 11.50 -1.14
N LYS A 101 -7.23 10.37 -1.85
CA LYS A 101 -8.21 10.12 -2.92
C LYS A 101 -9.59 10.35 -2.36
N ASN A 102 -10.39 11.16 -3.05
CA ASN A 102 -11.77 11.41 -2.65
C ASN A 102 -11.93 12.03 -1.24
N SER A 103 -10.85 12.50 -0.61
CA SER A 103 -10.91 13.13 0.71
C SER A 103 -11.91 14.29 0.72
N PRO A 104 -12.72 14.43 1.78
CA PRO A 104 -13.67 15.53 1.86
C PRO A 104 -12.95 16.88 1.77
N GLY A 105 -13.44 17.73 0.87
CA GLY A 105 -12.84 19.03 0.60
C GLY A 105 -12.94 20.02 1.77
N PRO A 106 -12.42 21.24 1.60
CA PRO A 106 -12.27 22.23 2.68
C PRO A 106 -13.58 22.69 3.34
N GLY A 107 -14.74 22.38 2.74
CA GLY A 107 -16.08 22.74 3.22
C GLY A 107 -16.63 21.88 4.36
N LYS A 108 -16.08 20.70 4.63
CA LYS A 108 -16.51 19.86 5.78
C LYS A 108 -15.78 20.30 7.07
N ARG A 109 -16.32 21.31 7.75
CA ARG A 109 -15.69 21.95 8.91
C ARG A 109 -15.51 21.00 10.10
N GLU A 110 -16.46 20.10 10.33
CA GLU A 110 -16.49 19.18 11.47
C GLU A 110 -15.33 18.17 11.38
N LEU A 111 -15.13 17.57 10.20
CA LEU A 111 -13.98 16.70 9.94
C LEU A 111 -12.67 17.44 10.17
N ARG A 112 -12.55 18.68 9.69
CA ARG A 112 -11.34 19.48 9.89
C ARG A 112 -11.08 19.74 11.37
N GLN A 113 -12.11 20.01 12.16
CA GLN A 113 -12.00 20.21 13.60
C GLN A 113 -11.58 18.92 14.31
N ALA A 114 -12.25 17.80 14.02
CA ALA A 114 -11.91 16.49 14.58
C ALA A 114 -10.48 16.08 14.24
N THR A 115 -10.06 16.23 12.98
CA THR A 115 -8.69 15.95 12.53
C THR A 115 -7.67 16.87 13.20
N LYS A 116 -7.99 18.16 13.38
CA LYS A 116 -7.11 19.10 14.09
C LYS A 116 -6.95 18.70 15.56
N GLN A 117 -8.04 18.35 16.23
CA GLN A 117 -8.02 17.88 17.63
C GLN A 117 -7.24 16.58 17.76
N ALA A 118 -7.48 15.61 16.87
CA ALA A 118 -6.73 14.36 16.81
C ALA A 118 -5.23 14.62 16.63
N LEU A 119 -4.86 15.48 15.67
CA LEU A 119 -3.47 15.78 15.38
C LEU A 119 -2.78 16.46 16.57
N GLN A 120 -3.44 17.42 17.22
CA GLN A 120 -2.90 18.09 18.40
C GLN A 120 -2.68 17.08 19.54
N MET A 121 -3.68 16.24 19.82
CA MET A 121 -3.60 15.20 20.83
C MET A 121 -2.46 14.21 20.54
N LEU A 122 -2.29 13.79 19.29
CA LEU A 122 -1.21 12.90 18.87
C LEU A 122 0.16 13.56 19.03
N GLN A 123 0.30 14.84 18.69
CA GLN A 123 1.56 15.58 18.89
C GLN A 123 1.93 15.71 20.37
N ASP A 124 0.95 15.95 21.24
CA ASP A 124 1.18 16.19 22.66
C ASP A 124 1.45 14.90 23.46
N ASN A 125 0.88 13.77 23.01
CA ASN A 125 0.88 12.52 23.79
C ASN A 125 1.61 11.34 23.12
N TYR A 126 1.79 11.37 21.80
CA TYR A 126 2.46 10.32 21.02
C TYR A 126 3.62 10.87 20.19
N PRO A 127 4.61 11.52 20.84
CA PRO A 127 5.75 12.05 20.12
C PRO A 127 6.60 10.92 19.53
N GLU A 128 7.16 11.17 18.35
CA GLU A 128 8.17 10.31 17.69
C GLU A 128 7.77 8.89 17.29
N PHE A 129 6.49 8.49 17.35
CA PHE A 129 6.05 7.17 16.84
C PHE A 129 5.94 7.07 15.31
N VAL A 130 6.21 8.14 14.56
CA VAL A 130 6.11 8.16 13.09
C VAL A 130 7.50 8.16 12.49
N ALA A 131 7.83 7.09 11.72
CA ALA A 131 9.06 7.00 10.93
C ALA A 131 9.00 7.99 9.76
N LYS A 132 7.95 7.87 8.96
CA LYS A 132 7.69 8.66 7.75
C LYS A 132 6.19 8.71 7.49
N GLN A 133 5.73 9.80 6.88
CA GLN A 133 4.34 10.01 6.50
C GLN A 133 4.26 10.29 5.00
N VAL A 134 3.75 9.33 4.24
CA VAL A 134 3.50 9.47 2.80
C VAL A 134 2.03 9.78 2.58
N PHE A 135 1.74 10.87 1.88
CA PHE A 135 0.42 11.21 1.40
C PHE A 135 0.32 10.81 -0.07
N ILE A 136 -0.63 9.93 -0.39
CA ILE A 136 -0.87 9.45 -1.75
C ILE A 136 -2.20 10.01 -2.29
N ASN A 137 -2.32 9.99 -3.61
CA ASN A 137 -3.48 10.51 -4.32
C ASN A 137 -3.83 11.95 -3.92
N VAL A 138 -2.80 12.75 -3.63
CA VAL A 138 -2.94 14.11 -3.10
C VAL A 138 -3.67 14.99 -4.12
N PRO A 139 -4.86 15.52 -3.80
CA PRO A 139 -5.56 16.41 -4.69
C PRO A 139 -4.85 17.77 -4.76
N TRP A 140 -4.97 18.46 -5.90
CA TRP A 140 -4.24 19.71 -6.15
C TRP A 140 -4.44 20.77 -5.06
N TRP A 141 -5.65 20.87 -4.50
CA TRP A 141 -5.99 21.84 -3.46
C TRP A 141 -5.28 21.57 -2.13
N TYR A 142 -4.91 20.32 -1.85
CA TYR A 142 -4.26 19.95 -0.60
C TYR A 142 -2.85 20.56 -0.51
N LEU A 143 -2.17 20.72 -1.65
CA LEU A 143 -0.87 21.39 -1.69
C LEU A 143 -0.98 22.86 -1.25
N ALA A 144 -2.05 23.56 -1.67
CA ALA A 144 -2.32 24.93 -1.21
C ALA A 144 -2.63 24.98 0.29
N PHE A 145 -3.41 24.01 0.79
CA PHE A 145 -3.68 23.86 2.22
C PHE A 145 -2.37 23.60 3.02
N TYR A 146 -1.50 22.71 2.53
CA TYR A 146 -0.23 22.40 3.16
C TYR A 146 0.66 23.65 3.27
N VAL A 147 0.78 24.45 2.20
CA VAL A 147 1.57 25.70 2.23
C VAL A 147 1.06 26.65 3.32
N MET A 148 -0.26 26.72 3.54
CA MET A 148 -0.86 27.55 4.58
C MET A 148 -0.53 27.06 6.00
N ILE A 149 -0.51 25.75 6.25
CA ILE A 149 -0.24 25.19 7.58
C ILE A 149 1.25 24.97 7.85
N ASN A 150 2.08 24.92 6.81
CA ASN A 150 3.51 24.64 6.87
C ASN A 150 4.26 25.53 7.90
N PRO A 151 3.99 26.84 8.07
CA PRO A 151 4.66 27.67 9.07
C PRO A 151 4.48 27.20 10.52
N PHE A 152 3.38 26.48 10.80
CA PHE A 152 3.06 25.98 12.15
C PHE A 152 3.65 24.61 12.44
N LEU A 153 4.25 23.94 11.45
CA LEU A 153 4.87 22.63 11.63
C LEU A 153 6.36 22.78 11.99
N THR A 154 6.87 21.87 12.84
CA THR A 154 8.30 21.83 13.13
C THR A 154 9.11 21.32 11.93
N GLN A 155 10.38 21.70 11.81
CA GLN A 155 11.27 21.20 10.75
C GLN A 155 11.35 19.66 10.75
N ARG A 156 11.38 19.07 11.95
CA ARG A 156 11.38 17.60 12.12
C ARG A 156 10.12 16.98 11.53
N THR A 157 8.94 17.52 11.82
CA THR A 157 7.67 17.03 11.23
C THR A 157 7.69 17.14 9.70
N LYS A 158 8.16 18.26 9.16
CA LYS A 158 8.24 18.48 7.70
C LYS A 158 9.15 17.46 7.00
N SER A 159 10.29 17.13 7.62
CA SER A 159 11.24 16.18 7.03
C SER A 159 10.69 14.75 6.87
N LYS A 160 9.64 14.41 7.63
CA LYS A 160 8.96 13.11 7.56
C LYS A 160 7.90 13.06 6.45
N PHE A 161 7.51 14.19 5.86
CA PHE A 161 6.37 14.26 4.95
C PHE A 161 6.78 14.07 3.49
N VAL A 162 6.05 13.21 2.79
CA VAL A 162 6.20 12.97 1.34
C VAL A 162 4.83 13.08 0.69
N PHE A 163 4.72 13.88 -0.36
CA PHE A 163 3.46 14.08 -1.09
C PHE A 163 3.54 13.50 -2.50
N ALA A 164 2.56 12.67 -2.87
CA ALA A 164 2.46 12.07 -4.19
C ALA A 164 1.10 12.37 -4.84
N SER A 165 1.14 12.87 -6.06
CA SER A 165 -0.08 12.99 -6.88
C SER A 165 -0.63 11.61 -7.25
N PRO A 166 -1.91 11.49 -7.67
CA PRO A 166 -2.49 10.21 -8.03
C PRO A 166 -1.65 9.39 -9.03
N ALA A 167 -1.06 10.05 -10.03
CA ALA A 167 -0.23 9.40 -11.04
C ALA A 167 1.13 8.89 -10.51
N LYS A 168 1.60 9.42 -9.37
CA LYS A 168 2.90 9.09 -8.77
C LYS A 168 2.79 8.31 -7.46
N SER A 169 1.58 8.00 -6.99
CA SER A 169 1.32 7.32 -5.71
C SER A 169 2.10 6.02 -5.58
N ALA A 170 1.88 5.06 -6.49
CA ALA A 170 2.53 3.75 -6.45
C ALA A 170 4.08 3.87 -6.57
N GLU A 171 4.57 4.65 -7.55
CA GLU A 171 6.02 4.88 -7.72
C GLU A 171 6.65 5.50 -6.46
N THR A 172 5.91 6.33 -5.72
CA THR A 172 6.40 6.92 -4.47
C THR A 172 6.39 5.93 -3.32
N LEU A 173 5.37 5.06 -3.22
CA LEU A 173 5.33 3.99 -2.22
C LEU A 173 6.50 3.02 -2.42
N PHE A 174 6.80 2.61 -3.65
CA PHE A 174 7.87 1.63 -3.94
C PHE A 174 9.28 2.08 -3.56
N LYS A 175 9.49 3.39 -3.39
CA LYS A 175 10.75 3.93 -2.84
C LYS A 175 10.98 3.54 -1.39
N TYR A 176 9.90 3.24 -0.65
CA TYR A 176 9.96 3.00 0.79
C TYR A 176 9.44 1.63 1.18
N ILE A 177 8.50 1.05 0.43
CA ILE A 177 7.84 -0.23 0.72
C ILE A 177 8.03 -1.13 -0.49
N SER A 178 8.45 -2.38 -0.31
CA SER A 178 8.58 -3.32 -1.44
C SER A 178 7.21 -3.62 -2.07
N PRO A 179 7.11 -3.84 -3.39
CA PRO A 179 5.82 -3.98 -4.06
C PRO A 179 4.94 -5.12 -3.52
N GLU A 180 5.56 -6.23 -3.09
CA GLU A 180 4.91 -7.38 -2.46
C GLU A 180 4.33 -7.08 -1.06
N GLN A 181 4.77 -6.00 -0.41
CA GLN A 181 4.24 -5.54 0.89
C GLN A 181 3.14 -4.48 0.73
N VAL A 182 2.99 -3.88 -0.47
CA VAL A 182 1.99 -2.84 -0.74
C VAL A 182 0.67 -3.49 -1.18
N PRO A 183 -0.49 -3.10 -0.62
CA PRO A 183 -1.79 -3.57 -1.07
C PRO A 183 -2.04 -3.37 -2.56
N VAL A 184 -2.75 -4.32 -3.19
CA VAL A 184 -3.15 -4.24 -4.60
C VAL A 184 -3.89 -2.93 -4.94
N GLN A 185 -4.73 -2.42 -4.04
CA GLN A 185 -5.44 -1.14 -4.28
C GLN A 185 -4.52 0.08 -4.42
N TYR A 186 -3.27 -0.01 -3.95
CA TYR A 186 -2.26 1.07 -4.04
C TYR A 186 -1.16 0.82 -5.07
N GLY A 187 -1.34 -0.18 -5.93
CA GLY A 187 -0.42 -0.47 -7.02
C GLY A 187 0.53 -1.64 -6.77
N GLY A 188 0.58 -2.20 -5.55
CA GLY A 188 1.44 -3.33 -5.20
C GLY A 188 0.87 -4.70 -5.58
N LEU A 189 1.40 -5.75 -4.95
CA LEU A 189 1.04 -7.15 -5.19
C LEU A 189 0.45 -7.85 -3.95
N SER A 190 0.40 -7.18 -2.79
CA SER A 190 -0.14 -7.81 -1.60
C SER A 190 -1.66 -7.88 -1.66
N VAL A 191 -2.19 -9.10 -1.59
CA VAL A 191 -3.60 -9.37 -1.36
C VAL A 191 -3.89 -9.41 0.14
N ASP A 192 -5.15 -9.17 0.50
CA ASP A 192 -5.65 -9.36 1.87
C ASP A 192 -5.82 -10.87 2.11
N TYR A 193 -5.34 -11.38 3.25
CA TYR A 193 -5.13 -12.81 3.53
C TYR A 193 -6.41 -13.67 3.68
N CYS A 194 -7.52 -13.24 3.09
CA CYS A 194 -8.77 -14.00 3.08
C CYS A 194 -8.75 -15.18 2.09
N ASP A 195 -7.78 -15.23 1.18
CA ASP A 195 -7.51 -16.42 0.37
C ASP A 195 -6.66 -17.41 1.17
N CYS A 196 -7.21 -18.60 1.47
CA CYS A 196 -6.63 -19.55 2.42
C CYS A 196 -5.29 -20.19 1.99
N ASP A 197 -4.80 -19.94 0.78
CA ASP A 197 -3.49 -20.41 0.29
C ASP A 197 -3.05 -19.66 -0.97
N PRO A 198 -2.53 -18.42 -0.86
CA PRO A 198 -2.11 -17.67 -2.04
C PRO A 198 -0.81 -18.25 -2.60
N GLU A 199 -0.75 -18.41 -3.93
CA GLU A 199 0.44 -18.89 -4.65
C GLU A 199 1.69 -18.05 -4.33
N PHE A 200 1.50 -16.76 -4.04
CA PHE A 200 2.54 -15.85 -3.61
C PHE A 200 2.14 -15.09 -2.34
N THR A 201 3.10 -14.94 -1.43
CA THR A 201 2.94 -14.27 -0.14
C THR A 201 3.80 -13.01 -0.08
N ILE A 202 3.69 -12.22 0.98
CA ILE A 202 4.55 -11.04 1.19
C ILE A 202 6.04 -11.39 1.36
N SER A 203 6.35 -12.67 1.57
CA SER A 203 7.73 -13.20 1.67
C SER A 203 8.35 -13.47 0.30
N ASP A 204 7.56 -13.49 -0.77
CA ASP A 204 8.03 -13.72 -2.13
C ASP A 204 8.40 -12.39 -2.81
N PRO A 205 9.69 -12.07 -2.99
CA PRO A 205 10.12 -10.76 -3.46
C PRO A 205 9.68 -10.50 -4.89
N ALA A 206 9.23 -9.28 -5.16
CA ALA A 206 8.88 -8.83 -6.50
C ALA A 206 10.00 -8.04 -7.18
N THR A 207 10.13 -8.22 -8.49
CA THR A 207 11.04 -7.44 -9.32
C THR A 207 10.32 -6.25 -9.94
N GLU A 208 10.93 -5.08 -9.85
CA GLU A 208 10.45 -3.85 -10.46
C GLU A 208 11.20 -3.52 -11.76
N MET A 209 10.47 -3.24 -12.84
CA MET A 209 11.02 -2.81 -14.11
C MET A 209 10.28 -1.58 -14.66
N THR A 210 10.97 -0.76 -15.42
CA THR A 210 10.35 0.38 -16.12
C THR A 210 10.11 0.01 -17.57
N VAL A 211 8.86 0.07 -18.01
CA VAL A 211 8.47 -0.10 -19.41
C VAL A 211 8.46 1.28 -20.07
N LYS A 212 9.36 1.50 -21.02
CA LYS A 212 9.50 2.80 -21.70
C LYS A 212 8.29 3.08 -22.61
N PRO A 213 7.97 4.36 -22.88
CA PRO A 213 6.95 4.73 -23.85
C PRO A 213 7.21 4.13 -25.24
N GLY A 214 6.18 3.62 -25.91
CA GLY A 214 6.28 3.11 -27.29
C GLY A 214 7.21 1.90 -27.47
N THR A 215 7.46 1.11 -26.41
CA THR A 215 8.39 -0.03 -26.44
C THR A 215 7.75 -1.32 -25.96
N LYS A 216 8.29 -2.43 -26.45
CA LYS A 216 8.06 -3.77 -25.89
C LYS A 216 9.15 -4.09 -24.87
N GLN A 217 8.75 -4.32 -23.63
CA GLN A 217 9.62 -4.89 -22.61
C GLN A 217 9.41 -6.39 -22.57
N ILE A 218 10.50 -7.14 -22.63
CA ILE A 218 10.49 -8.60 -22.50
C ILE A 218 11.19 -8.95 -21.19
N VAL A 219 10.54 -9.77 -20.37
CA VAL A 219 11.17 -10.43 -19.22
C VAL A 219 11.50 -11.85 -19.66
N GLU A 220 12.78 -12.21 -19.62
CA GLU A 220 13.25 -13.55 -19.94
C GLU A 220 13.48 -14.34 -18.66
N ILE A 221 12.83 -15.49 -18.54
CA ILE A 221 13.01 -16.44 -17.45
C ILE A 221 13.60 -17.72 -18.05
N ILE A 222 14.87 -17.98 -17.76
CA ILE A 222 15.59 -19.17 -18.25
C ILE A 222 15.20 -20.37 -17.39
N ILE A 223 14.84 -21.48 -18.04
CA ILE A 223 14.46 -22.72 -17.38
C ILE A 223 15.60 -23.74 -17.49
N TYR A 224 16.06 -24.24 -16.34
CA TYR A 224 17.21 -25.14 -16.24
C TYR A 224 16.84 -26.61 -16.01
N GLU A 225 15.57 -26.89 -15.70
CA GLU A 225 15.08 -28.25 -15.44
C GLU A 225 13.60 -28.36 -15.79
N LYS A 226 13.08 -29.58 -15.86
CA LYS A 226 11.64 -29.79 -16.07
C LYS A 226 10.90 -29.39 -14.81
N CYS A 227 9.94 -28.49 -14.94
CA CYS A 227 9.28 -27.87 -13.79
C CYS A 227 7.86 -27.40 -14.14
N VAL A 228 7.09 -27.04 -13.13
CA VAL A 228 5.94 -26.15 -13.28
C VAL A 228 6.38 -24.77 -12.82
N ILE A 229 6.39 -23.81 -13.73
CA ILE A 229 6.64 -22.42 -13.35
C ILE A 229 5.33 -21.68 -13.22
N VAL A 230 5.19 -20.97 -12.11
CA VAL A 230 4.08 -20.06 -11.84
C VAL A 230 4.61 -18.64 -11.73
N TRP A 231 3.86 -17.66 -12.20
CA TRP A 231 4.22 -16.26 -12.07
C TRP A 231 2.99 -15.40 -11.84
N GLU A 232 3.23 -14.24 -11.26
CA GLU A 232 2.27 -13.15 -11.25
C GLU A 232 2.95 -11.87 -11.73
N LEU A 233 2.16 -10.99 -12.34
CA LEU A 233 2.65 -9.70 -12.78
C LEU A 233 1.59 -8.61 -12.77
N ARG A 234 2.10 -7.39 -12.66
CA ARG A 234 1.36 -6.14 -12.67
C ARG A 234 2.21 -5.02 -13.24
N VAL A 235 1.83 -4.45 -14.36
CA VAL A 235 2.13 -3.05 -14.71
C VAL A 235 1.31 -2.03 -13.83
N VAL A 236 1.77 -0.82 -13.55
CA VAL A 236 0.95 0.16 -12.80
C VAL A 236 0.08 0.96 -13.76
N GLY A 237 -1.25 0.90 -13.59
CA GLY A 237 -2.23 1.67 -14.37
C GLY A 237 -2.32 1.23 -15.84
N TRP A 238 -2.61 -0.05 -16.08
CA TRP A 238 -2.47 -0.74 -17.38
C TRP A 238 -3.20 -0.04 -18.52
N GLU A 239 -2.45 0.24 -19.57
CA GLU A 239 -2.93 0.57 -20.91
C GLU A 239 -1.89 -0.02 -21.87
N VAL A 240 -1.65 -1.32 -21.70
CA VAL A 240 -0.54 -2.07 -22.31
C VAL A 240 -1.09 -3.35 -22.91
N SER A 241 -0.35 -3.99 -23.81
CA SER A 241 -0.64 -5.36 -24.21
C SER A 241 0.30 -6.31 -23.50
N TYR A 242 -0.21 -7.42 -22.99
CA TYR A 242 0.59 -8.46 -22.35
C TYR A 242 0.35 -9.81 -23.04
N GLY A 243 1.43 -10.55 -23.26
CA GLY A 243 1.42 -11.94 -23.69
C GLY A 243 2.55 -12.73 -23.04
N ALA A 244 2.45 -14.05 -23.10
CA ALA A 244 3.46 -14.98 -22.58
C ALA A 244 3.76 -16.08 -23.60
N GLU A 245 5.04 -16.37 -23.78
CA GLU A 245 5.53 -17.37 -24.73
C GLU A 245 6.60 -18.24 -24.09
N PHE A 246 6.69 -19.50 -24.52
CA PHE A 246 7.81 -20.39 -24.21
C PHE A 246 8.60 -20.66 -25.48
N VAL A 247 9.92 -20.52 -25.40
CA VAL A 247 10.86 -20.77 -26.48
C VAL A 247 11.77 -21.93 -26.06
N PRO A 248 11.59 -23.14 -26.65
CA PRO A 248 12.50 -24.26 -26.43
C PRO A 248 13.94 -23.94 -26.86
N ASN A 249 14.93 -24.52 -26.19
CA ASN A 249 16.32 -24.47 -26.63
C ASN A 249 16.62 -25.45 -27.77
N THR A 250 15.74 -26.43 -28.00
CA THR A 250 15.86 -27.44 -29.03
C THR A 250 15.90 -26.78 -30.42
N GLU A 251 16.92 -27.06 -31.22
CA GLU A 251 17.04 -26.54 -32.59
C GLU A 251 15.81 -26.95 -33.42
N GLY A 252 15.15 -25.97 -34.04
CA GLY A 252 13.90 -26.17 -34.79
C GLY A 252 12.63 -26.27 -33.94
N GLY A 253 12.73 -26.10 -32.61
CA GLY A 253 11.57 -26.03 -31.72
C GLY A 253 10.66 -24.84 -32.03
N TYR A 254 9.35 -25.07 -32.00
CA TYR A 254 8.36 -24.01 -32.20
C TYR A 254 8.12 -23.23 -30.91
N THR A 255 8.03 -21.91 -31.01
CA THR A 255 7.56 -21.07 -29.90
C THR A 255 6.13 -21.44 -29.52
N ILE A 256 5.91 -21.75 -28.25
CA ILE A 256 4.60 -22.06 -27.69
C ILE A 256 4.00 -20.77 -27.15
N ILE A 257 2.84 -20.36 -27.67
CA ILE A 257 2.09 -19.23 -27.14
C ILE A 257 1.34 -19.70 -25.90
N ILE A 258 1.86 -19.38 -24.72
CA ILE A 258 1.19 -19.67 -23.43
C ILE A 258 -0.06 -18.80 -23.30
N GLN A 259 0.11 -17.50 -23.57
CA GLN A 259 -0.96 -16.52 -23.51
C GLN A 259 -0.83 -15.56 -24.69
N LYS A 260 -1.85 -15.55 -25.55
CA LYS A 260 -1.91 -14.63 -26.68
C LYS A 260 -1.94 -13.19 -26.18
N ALA A 261 -1.15 -12.32 -26.83
CA ALA A 261 -1.08 -10.91 -26.50
C ALA A 261 -2.47 -10.27 -26.48
N LYS A 262 -2.87 -9.73 -25.32
CA LYS A 262 -4.16 -9.05 -25.12
C LYS A 262 -3.91 -7.67 -24.53
N LYS A 263 -4.64 -6.67 -25.02
CA LYS A 263 -4.67 -5.34 -24.42
C LYS A 263 -5.35 -5.41 -23.07
N ILE A 264 -4.73 -4.82 -22.06
CA ILE A 264 -5.26 -4.75 -20.71
C ILE A 264 -5.52 -3.30 -20.32
N ALA A 265 -6.73 -3.06 -19.86
CA ALA A 265 -7.25 -1.76 -19.46
C ALA A 265 -7.00 -1.48 -17.97
N PRO A 266 -7.13 -0.22 -17.52
CA PRO A 266 -6.85 0.14 -16.13
C PRO A 266 -7.77 -0.52 -15.09
N ASN A 267 -8.98 -0.90 -15.51
CA ASN A 267 -10.02 -1.47 -14.66
C ASN A 267 -10.11 -3.01 -14.77
N ASP A 268 -9.26 -3.62 -15.60
CA ASP A 268 -9.18 -5.08 -15.67
C ASP A 268 -8.50 -5.63 -14.39
N GLU A 269 -8.32 -6.95 -14.33
CA GLU A 269 -7.65 -7.61 -13.21
C GLU A 269 -6.32 -6.92 -12.85
N PRO A 270 -6.14 -6.50 -11.59
CA PRO A 270 -5.02 -5.66 -11.20
C PRO A 270 -3.69 -6.43 -11.18
N VAL A 271 -3.75 -7.75 -11.03
CA VAL A 271 -2.62 -8.69 -11.03
C VAL A 271 -3.03 -9.87 -11.89
N LEU A 272 -2.21 -10.23 -12.87
CA LEU A 272 -2.41 -11.46 -13.66
C LEU A 272 -1.52 -12.57 -13.14
N HIS A 273 -2.08 -13.77 -13.16
CA HIS A 273 -1.38 -15.00 -12.80
C HIS A 273 -1.23 -15.87 -14.04
N GLY A 274 -0.11 -16.57 -14.13
CA GLY A 274 0.15 -17.54 -15.18
C GLY A 274 0.89 -18.75 -14.63
N SER A 275 0.70 -19.89 -15.30
CA SER A 275 1.38 -21.14 -14.99
C SER A 275 1.70 -21.86 -16.28
N PHE A 276 2.84 -22.55 -16.33
CA PHE A 276 3.23 -23.35 -17.47
C PHE A 276 4.05 -24.57 -17.04
N THR A 277 3.69 -25.73 -17.59
CA THR A 277 4.44 -26.96 -17.39
C THR A 277 5.53 -27.06 -18.43
N VAL A 278 6.79 -27.04 -18.00
CA VAL A 278 7.97 -27.10 -18.84
C VAL A 278 8.46 -28.54 -18.94
N SER A 279 8.33 -29.14 -20.12
CA SER A 279 8.75 -30.53 -20.40
C SER A 279 10.15 -30.64 -21.01
N GLU A 280 10.71 -29.53 -21.50
CA GLU A 280 12.05 -29.44 -22.09
C GLU A 280 12.73 -28.11 -21.73
N LEU A 281 14.05 -28.01 -21.87
CA LEU A 281 14.78 -26.79 -21.53
C LEU A 281 14.47 -25.65 -22.51
N GLY A 282 14.40 -24.43 -22.01
CA GLY A 282 14.03 -23.27 -22.79
C GLY A 282 13.98 -22.00 -21.97
N LYS A 283 13.23 -21.01 -22.46
CA LYS A 283 12.96 -19.78 -21.74
C LYS A 283 11.50 -19.35 -21.87
N ILE A 284 10.98 -18.74 -20.82
CA ILE A 284 9.69 -18.06 -20.84
C ILE A 284 9.91 -16.58 -21.09
N LEU A 285 9.10 -16.02 -22.00
CA LEU A 285 9.09 -14.61 -22.37
C LEU A 285 7.78 -14.00 -21.89
N LEU A 286 7.84 -13.11 -20.90
CA LEU A 286 6.72 -12.25 -20.54
C LEU A 286 6.85 -10.94 -21.32
N ILE A 287 5.94 -10.71 -22.26
CA ILE A 287 6.04 -9.63 -23.25
C ILE A 287 5.01 -8.56 -22.90
N VAL A 288 5.50 -7.36 -22.57
CA VAL A 288 4.68 -6.19 -22.25
C VAL A 288 4.92 -5.10 -23.29
N ASP A 289 3.92 -4.83 -24.11
CA ASP A 289 3.93 -3.75 -25.10
C ASP A 289 3.25 -2.50 -24.55
N ASN A 290 4.01 -1.41 -24.42
CA ASN A 290 3.49 -0.12 -23.98
C ASN A 290 3.30 0.83 -25.16
N PRO A 291 2.09 0.94 -25.73
CA PRO A 291 1.82 1.86 -26.83
C PRO A 291 1.69 3.33 -26.37
N THR A 292 1.72 3.60 -25.06
CA THR A 292 1.44 4.93 -24.53
C THR A 292 2.69 5.83 -24.55
N SER A 293 2.48 7.14 -24.47
CA SER A 293 3.56 8.14 -24.34
C SER A 293 4.16 8.24 -22.92
N LYS A 294 3.62 7.48 -21.95
CA LYS A 294 4.06 7.53 -20.55
C LYS A 294 4.84 6.27 -20.20
N LYS A 295 5.90 6.44 -19.40
CA LYS A 295 6.58 5.28 -18.79
C LYS A 295 5.59 4.55 -17.88
N LYS A 296 5.68 3.24 -17.81
CA LYS A 296 4.90 2.40 -16.89
C LYS A 296 5.86 1.60 -16.01
N LYS A 297 5.38 1.15 -14.85
CA LYS A 297 6.15 0.30 -13.92
C LYS A 297 5.61 -1.12 -13.99
N LEU A 298 6.41 -2.09 -14.41
CA LEU A 298 6.11 -3.52 -14.35
C LEU A 298 6.64 -4.08 -13.03
N LEU A 299 5.81 -4.87 -12.37
CA LEU A 299 6.07 -5.67 -11.19
C LEU A 299 5.86 -7.12 -11.59
N TYR A 300 6.77 -8.01 -11.26
CA TYR A 300 6.56 -9.44 -11.49
C TYR A 300 7.36 -10.27 -10.48
N ARG A 301 6.89 -11.49 -10.24
CA ARG A 301 7.60 -12.53 -9.51
C ARG A 301 7.18 -13.88 -10.04
N PHE A 302 8.02 -14.87 -9.84
CA PHE A 302 7.77 -16.24 -10.28
C PHE A 302 8.36 -17.24 -9.30
N LYS A 303 7.81 -18.45 -9.30
CA LYS A 303 8.32 -19.62 -8.58
C LYS A 303 8.47 -20.77 -9.55
N VAL A 304 9.55 -21.52 -9.38
CA VAL A 304 9.78 -22.78 -10.08
C VAL A 304 9.42 -23.91 -9.12
N LYS A 305 8.40 -24.69 -9.46
CA LYS A 305 7.97 -25.86 -8.70
C LYS A 305 8.51 -27.13 -9.39
N PRO A 306 9.03 -28.10 -8.63
CA PRO A 306 9.40 -29.38 -9.20
C PRO A 306 8.15 -30.07 -9.77
N LEU A 307 8.31 -30.84 -10.85
CA LEU A 307 7.31 -31.79 -11.27
C LEU A 307 7.22 -32.86 -10.19
N CYS A 308 6.07 -32.97 -9.52
CA CYS A 308 5.82 -34.13 -8.68
C CYS A 308 5.60 -35.34 -9.60
N ASP A 309 6.36 -36.41 -9.37
CA ASP A 309 6.19 -37.70 -10.02
C ASP A 309 4.83 -38.35 -9.68
#